data_AF-A0AAE0N6W1-F1
#
_entry.id   AF-A0AAE0N6W1-F1
#
_cell.length_a   1.000
_cell.length_b   1.000
_cell.length_c   1.000
_cell.angle_alpha   90.00
_cell.angle_beta   90.00
_cell.angle_gamma   90.00
#
_symmetry.space_group_name_H-M   'P 1'
#
loop_
_entity.id
_entity.type
_entity.pdbx_description
1 polymer ?
#
loop_
_entity_poly.entity_id
_entity_poly.type
_entity_poly.pdbx_seq_one_letter_code
_entity_poly.pdbx_strand_id
1 'polypeptide(L)'
;MSTTAFQPTMRKAARAQTAALRMPVARTAPSLIVPTLVVAGAVYAVATYVRSQLSAESETMNRMFAQQNTPQVMESRRKSLLVDTEGDPRKTIYNVLNW
;
A
#
# COMPACT_ATOMS: atom_id res chain seq x y z
N MET A 1 -3.54 72.20 74.25
CA MET A 1 -2.58 71.59 73.31
C MET A 1 -3.32 70.45 72.62
N SER A 2 -3.65 70.60 71.34
CA SER A 2 -4.49 69.65 70.59
C SER A 2 -3.61 68.82 69.66
N THR A 3 -3.60 67.49 69.84
CA THR A 3 -2.83 66.56 69.01
C THR A 3 -3.74 65.87 68.00
N THR A 4 -3.58 66.20 66.72
CA THR A 4 -4.29 65.58 65.60
C THR A 4 -3.68 64.20 65.32
N ALA A 5 -4.45 63.13 65.46
CA ALA A 5 -4.00 61.77 65.19
C ALA A 5 -3.94 61.48 63.67
N PHE A 6 -2.83 60.90 63.23
CA PHE A 6 -2.61 60.43 61.86
C PHE A 6 -3.41 59.14 61.58
N GLN A 7 -4.13 59.08 60.46
CA GLN A 7 -4.93 57.92 60.04
C GLN A 7 -4.31 57.26 58.79
N PRO A 8 -3.84 56.01 58.85
CA PRO A 8 -3.35 55.30 57.67
C PRO A 8 -4.52 54.65 56.92
N THR A 9 -4.84 55.14 55.72
CA THR A 9 -5.80 54.45 54.85
C THR A 9 -5.12 53.23 54.21
N MET A 10 -5.49 52.02 54.62
CA MET A 10 -5.05 50.80 53.93
C MET A 10 -5.62 50.76 52.50
N ARG A 11 -4.75 50.72 51.49
CA ARG A 11 -5.14 50.43 50.10
C ARG A 11 -5.54 48.96 49.99
N LYS A 12 -6.78 48.70 49.59
CA LYS A 12 -7.25 47.34 49.23
C LYS A 12 -6.49 46.87 47.99
N ALA A 13 -5.57 45.93 48.16
CA ALA A 13 -4.95 45.23 47.04
C ALA A 13 -5.96 44.23 46.46
N ALA A 14 -6.47 44.49 45.25
CA ALA A 14 -7.28 43.54 44.51
C ALA A 14 -6.39 42.38 44.07
N ARG A 15 -6.56 41.21 44.71
CA ARG A 15 -5.93 39.96 44.27
C ARG A 15 -6.73 39.42 43.09
N ALA A 16 -6.24 39.64 41.87
CA ALA A 16 -6.77 38.99 40.69
C ALA A 16 -6.59 37.47 40.84
N GLN A 17 -7.69 36.73 41.03
CA GLN A 17 -7.69 35.29 40.93
C GLN A 17 -7.61 34.92 39.44
N THR A 18 -6.42 34.57 38.96
CA THR A 18 -6.26 33.89 37.67
C THR A 18 -6.90 32.52 37.78
N ALA A 19 -8.15 32.39 37.33
CA ALA A 19 -8.77 31.10 37.13
C ALA A 19 -7.96 30.33 36.08
N ALA A 20 -7.30 29.24 36.48
CA ALA A 20 -6.54 28.40 35.58
C ALA A 20 -7.48 27.72 34.58
N LEU A 21 -7.33 28.05 33.29
CA LEU A 21 -7.97 27.36 32.18
C LEU A 21 -7.54 25.89 32.20
N ARG A 22 -8.45 24.99 32.56
CA ARG A 22 -8.23 23.53 32.46
C ARG A 22 -8.29 23.15 30.97
N MET A 23 -7.13 22.91 30.37
CA MET A 23 -7.07 22.34 29.02
C MET A 23 -7.42 20.85 29.05
N PRO A 24 -8.22 20.35 28.09
CA PRO A 24 -8.50 18.93 27.99
C PRO A 24 -7.21 18.19 27.60
N VAL A 25 -6.82 17.20 28.40
CA VAL A 25 -5.71 16.29 28.09
C VAL A 25 -6.11 15.47 26.87
N ALA A 26 -5.41 15.67 25.75
CA ALA A 26 -5.57 14.83 24.57
C ALA A 26 -5.16 13.39 24.93
N ARG A 27 -6.04 12.42 24.70
CA ARG A 27 -5.69 11.00 24.84
C ARG A 27 -4.66 10.67 23.76
N THR A 28 -3.43 10.40 24.19
CA THR A 28 -2.39 9.87 23.33
C THR A 28 -2.79 8.47 22.84
N ALA A 29 -2.63 8.23 21.54
CA ALA A 29 -2.78 6.89 21.00
C ALA A 29 -1.78 5.95 21.70
N PRO A 30 -2.14 4.69 21.97
CA PRO A 30 -1.22 3.74 22.58
C PRO A 30 0.03 3.60 21.71
N SER A 31 1.20 3.56 22.37
CA SER A 31 2.53 3.70 21.76
C SER A 31 2.87 2.67 20.67
N LEU A 32 2.08 1.61 20.52
CA LEU A 32 2.27 0.54 19.56
C LEU A 32 1.47 0.72 18.25
N ILE A 33 0.44 1.59 18.20
CA ILE A 33 -0.40 1.72 16.99
C ILE A 33 0.36 2.42 15.86
N VAL A 34 1.07 3.50 16.18
CA VAL A 34 1.82 4.26 15.17
C VAL A 34 2.89 3.39 14.49
N PRO A 35 3.79 2.70 15.21
CA PRO A 35 4.82 1.88 14.55
C PRO A 35 4.24 0.69 13.78
N THR A 36 3.15 0.07 14.25
CA THR A 36 2.52 -1.05 13.53
C THR A 36 1.88 -0.61 12.22
N LEU A 37 1.22 0.55 12.19
CA LEU A 37 0.68 1.11 10.95
C LEU A 37 1.77 1.46 9.94
N VAL A 38 2.91 1.98 10.40
CA VAL A 38 4.05 2.29 9.52
C VAL A 38 4.58 1.02 8.86
N VAL A 39 4.79 -0.05 9.64
CA VAL A 39 5.26 -1.34 9.10
C VAL A 39 4.23 -1.94 8.14
N ALA A 40 2.96 -1.95 8.51
CA ALA A 40 1.90 -2.47 7.66
C ALA A 40 1.81 -1.70 6.33
N GLY A 41 1.90 -0.37 6.37
CA GLY A 41 1.91 0.47 5.18
C GLY A 41 3.11 0.19 4.27
N ALA A 42 4.32 0.02 4.85
CA ALA A 42 5.52 -0.29 4.08
C ALA A 42 5.41 -1.66 3.38
N VAL A 43 4.96 -2.70 4.10
CA VAL A 43 4.75 -4.04 3.53
C VAL A 43 3.72 -3.99 2.41
N TYR A 44 2.61 -3.29 2.62
CA TYR A 44 1.57 -3.13 1.61
C TYR A 44 2.08 -2.42 0.35
N ALA A 45 2.86 -1.36 0.50
CA ALA A 45 3.45 -0.63 -0.63
C ALA A 45 4.39 -1.52 -1.45
N VAL A 46 5.25 -2.31 -0.80
CA VAL A 46 6.14 -3.25 -1.50
C VAL A 46 5.35 -4.34 -2.21
N ALA A 47 4.38 -4.95 -1.54
CA ALA A 47 3.57 -6.03 -2.11
C ALA A 47 2.77 -5.55 -3.33
N THR A 48 2.17 -4.36 -3.26
CA THR A 48 1.44 -3.75 -4.38
C THR A 48 2.36 -3.39 -5.54
N TYR A 49 3.55 -2.87 -5.26
CA TYR A 49 4.54 -2.58 -6.29
C TYR A 49 5.01 -3.84 -7.03
N VAL A 50 5.40 -4.90 -6.31
CA VAL A 50 5.80 -6.18 -6.91
C VAL A 50 4.65 -6.77 -7.73
N ARG A 51 3.42 -6.74 -7.20
CA ARG A 51 2.24 -7.20 -7.93
C ARG A 51 2.01 -6.41 -9.23
N SER A 52 2.20 -5.09 -9.20
CA SER A 52 2.04 -4.24 -10.39
C SER A 52 3.03 -4.58 -11.51
N GLN A 53 4.28 -4.88 -11.15
CA GLN A 53 5.29 -5.32 -12.12
C GLN A 53 4.95 -6.68 -12.71
N LEU A 54 4.60 -7.66 -11.86
CA LEU A 54 4.17 -8.98 -12.33
C LEU A 54 2.95 -8.90 -13.25
N SER A 55 1.97 -8.04 -12.95
CA SER A 55 0.81 -7.86 -13.83
C SER A 55 1.21 -7.26 -15.18
N ALA A 56 2.05 -6.22 -15.19
CA ALA A 56 2.50 -5.56 -16.42
C ALA A 56 3.32 -6.52 -17.30
N GLU A 57 4.18 -7.32 -16.68
CA GLU A 57 4.99 -8.31 -17.39
C GLU A 57 4.15 -9.48 -17.88
N SER A 58 3.18 -9.96 -17.07
CA SER A 58 2.28 -11.03 -17.49
C SER A 58 1.42 -10.64 -18.69
N GLU A 59 0.96 -9.38 -18.76
CA GLU A 59 0.17 -8.89 -19.89
C GLU A 59 1.04 -8.79 -21.15
N THR A 60 2.28 -8.33 -21.01
CA THR A 60 3.26 -8.28 -22.11
C THR A 60 3.57 -9.68 -22.63
N MET A 61 3.86 -10.62 -21.73
CA MET A 61 4.12 -12.01 -22.05
C MET A 61 2.91 -12.66 -22.73
N ASN A 62 1.69 -12.40 -22.23
CA ASN A 62 0.46 -12.91 -22.84
C ASN A 62 0.24 -12.37 -24.25
N ARG A 63 0.57 -11.09 -24.51
CA ARG A 63 0.53 -10.53 -25.88
C ARG A 63 1.53 -11.21 -26.81
N MET A 64 2.75 -11.49 -26.34
CA MET A 64 3.76 -12.21 -27.13
C MET A 64 3.31 -13.64 -27.47
N PHE A 65 2.75 -14.37 -26.50
CA PHE A 65 2.19 -15.70 -26.76
C PHE A 65 0.95 -15.65 -27.66
N ALA A 66 0.10 -14.64 -27.52
CA ALA A 66 -1.06 -14.46 -28.38
C ALA A 66 -0.64 -14.23 -29.84
N GLN A 67 0.42 -13.47 -30.11
CA GLN A 67 0.95 -13.29 -31.47
C GLN A 67 1.47 -14.61 -32.07
N GLN A 68 2.14 -15.44 -31.26
CA GLN A 68 2.65 -16.73 -31.69
C GLN A 68 1.55 -17.79 -31.92
N ASN A 69 0.40 -17.65 -31.27
CA ASN A 69 -0.75 -18.57 -31.36
C ASN A 69 -1.83 -18.11 -32.35
N THR A 70 -1.54 -17.12 -33.21
CA THR A 70 -2.49 -16.72 -34.26
C THR A 70 -2.69 -17.88 -35.26
N PRO A 71 -3.91 -18.07 -35.81
CA PRO A 71 -4.20 -19.17 -36.74
C PRO A 71 -3.25 -19.19 -37.94
N GLN A 72 -2.88 -18.01 -38.45
CA GLN A 72 -1.98 -17.89 -39.60
C GLN A 72 -0.54 -18.34 -39.28
N VAL A 73 -0.04 -18.05 -38.08
CA VAL A 73 1.30 -18.48 -37.63
C VAL A 73 1.32 -19.98 -37.33
N MET A 74 0.22 -20.53 -36.81
CA MET A 74 0.10 -21.96 -36.55
C MET A 74 0.05 -22.75 -37.86
N GLU A 75 -0.63 -22.26 -38.88
CA GLU A 75 -0.66 -22.86 -40.22
C GLU A 75 0.70 -22.74 -40.94
N SER A 76 1.38 -21.61 -40.85
CA SER A 76 2.72 -21.46 -41.43
C SER A 76 3.74 -22.36 -40.74
N ARG A 77 3.68 -22.48 -39.40
CA ARG A 77 4.51 -23.40 -38.62
C ARG A 77 4.19 -24.86 -38.93
N ARG A 78 2.92 -25.20 -39.15
CA ARG A 78 2.49 -26.54 -39.60
C ARG A 78 3.10 -26.89 -40.96
N LYS A 79 3.09 -25.94 -41.90
CA LYS A 79 3.71 -26.09 -43.22
C LYS A 79 5.23 -26.19 -43.14
N SER A 80 5.89 -25.37 -42.32
CA SER A 80 7.36 -25.35 -42.19
C SER A 80 7.90 -26.59 -41.48
N LEU A 81 7.18 -27.09 -40.48
CA LEU A 81 7.53 -28.30 -39.75
C LEU A 81 7.04 -29.57 -40.46
N LEU A 82 6.59 -29.46 -41.72
CA LEU A 82 6.10 -30.57 -42.54
C LEU A 82 5.14 -31.49 -41.77
N VAL A 83 4.32 -30.93 -40.90
CA VAL A 83 3.45 -31.71 -39.98
C VAL A 83 2.49 -32.63 -40.74
N ASP A 84 2.11 -32.22 -41.94
CA ASP A 84 1.25 -33.00 -42.84
C ASP A 84 2.01 -34.15 -43.54
N THR A 85 3.34 -34.08 -43.63
CA THR A 85 4.22 -35.08 -44.26
C THR A 85 4.89 -36.01 -43.24
N GLU A 86 5.30 -35.48 -42.09
CA GLU A 86 6.05 -36.18 -41.04
C GLU A 86 5.17 -36.58 -39.84
N GLY A 87 3.90 -36.13 -39.82
CA GLY A 87 2.92 -36.41 -38.78
C GLY A 87 3.05 -35.49 -37.56
N ASP A 88 1.92 -35.07 -36.97
CA ASP A 88 1.92 -34.23 -35.77
C ASP A 88 2.45 -35.02 -34.56
N PRO A 89 3.60 -34.63 -33.95
CA PRO A 89 4.17 -35.33 -32.80
C PRO A 89 3.22 -35.42 -31.60
N ARG A 90 2.20 -34.55 -31.52
CA ARG A 90 1.15 -34.59 -30.49
C ARG A 90 0.11 -35.70 -30.73
N LYS A 91 -0.02 -36.16 -31.97
CA LYS A 91 -0.92 -37.22 -32.41
C LYS A 91 -0.21 -38.58 -32.54
N THR A 92 1.10 -38.63 -32.34
CA THR A 92 1.87 -39.87 -32.42
C THR A 92 1.47 -40.84 -31.31
N ILE A 93 1.53 -42.13 -31.63
CA ILE A 93 1.16 -43.24 -30.74
C ILE A 93 1.93 -43.17 -29.40
N TYR A 94 3.17 -42.67 -29.40
CA TYR A 94 3.97 -42.49 -28.19
C TYR A 94 3.38 -41.46 -27.20
N ASN A 95 2.57 -40.50 -27.65
CA ASN A 95 1.91 -39.50 -26.80
C ASN A 95 0.57 -39.98 -26.22
N VAL A 96 0.05 -41.13 -26.67
CA VAL A 96 -1.16 -41.78 -26.12
C VAL A 96 -0.92 -42.39 -24.73
N LEU A 97 0.35 -42.55 -24.33
CA LEU A 97 0.73 -43.13 -23.03
C LEU A 97 0.86 -42.09 -21.90
N ASN A 98 0.60 -40.80 -22.17
CA ASN A 98 0.68 -39.71 -21.18
C ASN A 98 -0.72 -39.20 -20.78
N TRP A 99 -1.68 -40.11 -20.60
CA TRP A 99 -2.99 -39.86 -19.97
C TRP A 99 -3.04 -40.59 -18.63
#